data_AF-A0A968H4X8-F1
#
_entry.id   AF-A0A968H4X8-F1
#
_cell.length_a   1.000
_cell.length_b   1.000
_cell.length_c   1.000
_cell.angle_alpha   90.00
_cell.angle_beta   90.00
_cell.angle_gamma   90.00
#
_symmetry.space_group_name_H-M   'P 1'
#
loop_
_entity.id
_entity.type
_entity.pdbx_description
1 polymer ?
#
loop_
_entity_poly.entity_id
_entity_poly.type
_entity_poly.pdbx_seq_one_letter_code
_entity_poly.pdbx_strand_id
1 'polypeptide(L)'
;MPFGDFINQIPALGFLAIHATAFLIGSYFAWRSFGAGASVLGWGFSLFALAELSYMTYHLDWTVFLFAHTVSEVLDLLAFILIFSWTARRATSAVAAR
;
A
#
# COMPACT_ATOMS: atom_id res chain seq x y z
N MET A 1 -0.33 1.33 26.54
CA MET A 1 1.12 1.55 26.70
C MET A 1 1.43 2.94 26.16
N PRO A 2 2.31 3.75 26.76
CA PRO A 2 2.42 5.18 26.44
C PRO A 2 2.95 5.47 25.01
N PHE A 3 3.69 4.54 24.39
CA PHE A 3 4.08 4.68 22.99
C PHE A 3 2.91 4.36 22.06
N GLY A 4 2.60 5.31 21.17
CA GLY A 4 1.54 5.16 20.17
C GLY A 4 0.13 5.49 20.67
N ASP A 5 -0.04 5.90 21.94
CA ASP A 5 -1.38 6.17 22.49
C ASP A 5 -2.09 7.36 21.81
N PHE A 6 -1.32 8.24 21.16
CA PHE A 6 -1.86 9.32 20.33
C PHE A 6 -2.68 8.79 19.14
N ILE A 7 -2.40 7.57 18.65
CA ILE A 7 -3.16 6.95 17.55
C ILE A 7 -4.62 6.73 17.96
N ASN A 8 -4.85 6.39 19.24
CA ASN A 8 -6.21 6.22 19.79
C ASN A 8 -6.97 7.55 19.89
N GLN A 9 -6.30 8.68 19.76
CA GLN A 9 -6.91 10.02 19.78
C GLN A 9 -7.29 10.51 18.37
N ILE A 10 -6.90 9.78 17.31
CA ILE A 10 -7.21 10.13 15.94
C ILE A 10 -8.68 9.78 15.67
N PRO A 11 -9.53 10.73 15.25
CA PRO A 11 -10.92 10.42 14.89
C PRO A 11 -10.95 9.53 13.64
N ALA A 12 -12.03 8.76 13.45
CA ALA A 12 -12.21 7.89 12.28
C ALA A 12 -11.98 8.62 10.94
N LEU A 13 -12.42 9.88 10.87
CA LEU A 13 -12.22 10.76 9.70
C LEU A 13 -10.73 11.06 9.43
N GLY A 14 -9.90 11.10 10.47
CA GLY A 14 -8.45 11.21 10.36
C GLY A 14 -7.82 9.96 9.76
N PHE A 15 -8.22 8.77 10.21
CA PHE A 15 -7.77 7.51 9.58
C PHE A 15 -8.21 7.42 8.13
N LEU A 16 -9.46 7.79 7.83
CA LEU A 16 -9.97 7.80 6.47
C LEU A 16 -9.15 8.74 5.56
N ALA A 17 -8.76 9.92 6.05
CA ALA A 17 -7.92 10.85 5.30
C ALA A 17 -6.51 10.30 5.04
N ILE A 18 -5.92 9.58 6.01
CA ILE A 18 -4.62 8.92 5.85
C ILE A 18 -4.70 7.86 4.74
N HIS A 19 -5.67 6.94 4.83
CA HIS A 19 -5.84 5.89 3.84
C HIS A 19 -6.21 6.45 2.46
N ALA A 20 -7.05 7.48 2.38
CA ALA A 20 -7.36 8.16 1.13
C ALA A 20 -6.09 8.80 0.51
N THR A 21 -5.24 9.41 1.32
CA THR A 21 -3.98 10.00 0.86
C THR A 21 -3.02 8.92 0.35
N ALA A 22 -2.86 7.83 1.12
CA ALA A 22 -2.05 6.68 0.73
C ALA A 22 -2.56 6.03 -0.55
N PHE A 23 -3.87 5.85 -0.70
CA PHE A 23 -4.53 5.37 -1.91
C PHE A 23 -4.18 6.24 -3.13
N LEU A 24 -4.26 7.57 -3.00
CA LEU A 24 -3.92 8.49 -4.09
C LEU A 24 -2.44 8.40 -4.48
N ILE A 25 -1.54 8.30 -3.50
CA ILE A 25 -0.10 8.13 -3.72
C ILE A 25 0.17 6.80 -4.45
N GLY A 26 -0.40 5.70 -3.96
CA GLY A 26 -0.30 4.38 -4.58
C GLY A 26 -0.80 4.38 -6.02
N SER A 27 -1.99 4.94 -6.24
CA SER A 27 -2.61 5.06 -7.56
C SER A 27 -1.75 5.89 -8.52
N TYR A 28 -1.20 7.00 -8.05
CA TYR A 28 -0.29 7.84 -8.84
C TYR A 28 0.95 7.05 -9.27
N PHE A 29 1.63 6.38 -8.33
CA PHE A 29 2.84 5.62 -8.66
C PHE A 29 2.55 4.38 -9.52
N ALA A 30 1.39 3.74 -9.35
CA ALA A 30 0.93 2.69 -10.25
C ALA A 30 0.81 3.21 -11.68
N TRP A 31 0.09 4.32 -11.88
CA TRP A 31 -0.07 4.97 -13.18
C TRP A 31 1.28 5.34 -13.82
N ARG A 32 2.18 5.98 -13.06
CA ARG A 32 3.52 6.34 -13.54
C ARG A 32 4.34 5.11 -13.92
N SER A 33 4.26 4.03 -13.14
CA SER A 33 5.03 2.80 -13.39
C SER A 33 4.55 2.07 -14.64
N PHE A 34 3.23 1.96 -14.84
CA PHE A 34 2.68 1.39 -16.07
C PHE A 34 3.04 2.25 -17.29
N GLY A 35 2.95 3.58 -17.19
CA GLY A 35 3.35 4.49 -18.26
C GLY A 35 4.85 4.41 -18.62
N ALA A 36 5.69 3.94 -17.70
CA ALA A 36 7.13 3.72 -17.92
C ALA A 36 7.48 2.28 -18.33
N GLY A 37 6.49 1.41 -18.58
CA GLY A 37 6.70 0.00 -18.90
C GLY A 37 7.21 -0.87 -17.74
N ALA A 38 7.20 -0.35 -16.51
CA ALA A 38 7.63 -1.07 -15.30
C ALA A 38 6.46 -1.84 -14.67
N SER A 39 5.87 -2.79 -15.41
CA SER A 39 4.59 -3.42 -15.04
C SER A 39 4.57 -4.09 -13.66
N VAL A 40 5.67 -4.70 -13.22
CA VAL A 40 5.76 -5.31 -11.87
C VAL A 40 5.61 -4.26 -10.77
N LEU A 41 6.24 -3.10 -10.95
CA LEU A 41 6.14 -1.96 -10.04
C LEU A 41 4.73 -1.36 -10.08
N GLY A 42 4.14 -1.28 -11.28
CA GLY A 42 2.74 -0.86 -11.46
C GLY A 42 1.76 -1.73 -10.68
N TRP A 43 1.91 -3.06 -10.77
CA TRP A 43 1.10 -3.99 -9.98
C TRP A 43 1.38 -3.90 -8.47
N GLY A 44 2.63 -3.75 -8.06
CA GLY A 44 2.98 -3.54 -6.65
C GLY A 44 2.26 -2.34 -6.04
N PHE A 45 2.30 -1.19 -6.72
CA PHE A 45 1.58 0.00 -6.25
C PHE A 45 0.06 -0.09 -6.39
N SER A 46 -0.44 -0.88 -7.35
CA SER A 46 -1.88 -1.14 -7.47
C SER A 46 -2.41 -1.97 -6.31
N LEU A 47 -1.65 -2.99 -5.87
CA LEU A 47 -1.99 -3.80 -4.70
C LEU A 47 -1.98 -2.96 -3.43
N PHE A 48 -0.98 -2.09 -3.27
CA PHE A 48 -0.95 -1.11 -2.18
C PHE A 48 -2.20 -0.21 -2.20
N ALA A 49 -2.54 0.38 -3.35
CA ALA A 49 -3.76 1.19 -3.46
C ALA A 49 -5.05 0.40 -3.13
N LEU A 50 -5.13 -0.87 -3.51
CA LEU A 50 -6.27 -1.73 -3.16
C LEU A 50 -6.29 -2.07 -1.66
N ALA A 51 -5.14 -2.22 -1.01
CA ALA A 51 -5.06 -2.37 0.45
C ALA A 51 -5.65 -1.15 1.16
N GLU A 52 -5.28 0.05 0.72
CA GLU A 52 -5.80 1.31 1.28
C GLU A 52 -7.31 1.46 1.07
N LEU A 53 -7.83 1.06 -0.10
CA LEU A 53 -9.29 0.99 -0.32
C LEU A 53 -9.97 0.02 0.66
N SER A 54 -9.38 -1.15 0.88
CA SER A 54 -9.88 -2.16 1.82
C SER A 54 -9.82 -1.66 3.29
N TYR A 55 -8.78 -0.92 3.66
CA TYR A 55 -8.71 -0.26 4.98
C TYR A 55 -9.77 0.81 5.17
N MET A 56 -10.14 1.55 4.12
CA MET A 56 -11.24 2.52 4.22
C MET A 56 -12.58 1.84 4.46
N THR A 57 -12.88 0.69 3.83
CA THR A 57 -14.12 -0.05 4.12
C THR A 57 -14.15 -0.59 5.54
N TYR A 58 -12.98 -0.93 6.09
CA TYR A 58 -12.79 -1.28 7.49
C TYR A 58 -13.10 -0.09 8.42
N HIS A 59 -12.53 1.10 8.19
CA HIS A 59 -12.74 2.28 9.03
C HIS A 59 -14.15 2.87 8.96
N LEU A 60 -14.91 2.52 7.92
CA LEU A 60 -16.30 2.92 7.73
C LEU A 60 -17.31 1.88 8.25
N ASP A 61 -16.84 0.77 8.83
CA ASP A 61 -17.67 -0.35 9.29
C ASP A 61 -18.55 -0.96 8.18
N TRP A 62 -18.13 -0.87 6.91
CA TRP A 62 -18.87 -1.40 5.75
C TRP A 62 -18.69 -2.90 5.56
N THR A 63 -17.61 -3.44 6.10
CA THR A 63 -17.19 -4.84 5.97
C THR A 63 -16.89 -5.42 7.35
N VAL A 64 -16.92 -6.76 7.47
CA VAL A 64 -16.53 -7.42 8.73
C VAL A 64 -15.10 -7.00 9.09
N PHE A 65 -14.95 -6.38 10.26
CA PHE A 65 -13.75 -5.70 10.74
C PHE A 65 -12.47 -6.54 10.54
N LEU A 66 -12.45 -7.77 11.07
CA LEU A 66 -11.26 -8.64 10.96
C LEU A 66 -10.97 -9.10 9.52
N PHE A 67 -12.01 -9.24 8.69
CA PHE A 67 -11.86 -9.72 7.32
C PHE A 67 -11.21 -8.66 6.44
N ALA A 68 -11.75 -7.43 6.42
CA ALA A 68 -11.19 -6.34 5.62
C ALA A 68 -9.80 -5.94 6.10
N HIS A 69 -9.53 -5.98 7.40
CA HIS A 69 -8.19 -5.80 7.95
C HIS A 69 -7.21 -6.83 7.37
N THR A 70 -7.55 -8.12 7.46
CA THR A 70 -6.70 -9.22 6.93
C THR A 70 -6.47 -9.10 5.43
N VAL A 71 -7.50 -8.74 4.66
CA VAL A 71 -7.37 -8.52 3.20
C VAL A 71 -6.37 -7.41 2.93
N SER A 72 -6.46 -6.30 3.66
CA SER A 72 -5.56 -5.16 3.49
C SER A 72 -4.11 -5.55 3.79
N GLU A 73 -3.87 -6.27 4.90
CA GLU A 73 -2.53 -6.74 5.27
C GLU A 73 -1.91 -7.67 4.21
N VAL A 74 -2.71 -8.57 3.63
CA VAL A 74 -2.24 -9.48 2.56
C VAL A 74 -1.90 -8.70 1.30
N LEU A 75 -2.72 -7.72 0.91
CA LEU A 75 -2.47 -6.88 -0.25
C LEU A 75 -1.19 -6.06 -0.08
N ASP A 76 -0.96 -5.49 1.11
CA ASP A 76 0.27 -4.78 1.44
C ASP A 76 1.50 -5.68 1.42
N LEU A 77 1.39 -6.89 1.94
CA LEU A 77 2.48 -7.86 1.90
C LEU A 77 2.87 -8.21 0.45
N LEU A 78 1.88 -8.43 -0.41
CA LEU A 78 2.12 -8.69 -1.83
C LEU A 78 2.71 -7.46 -2.54
N ALA A 79 2.21 -6.26 -2.24
CA ALA A 79 2.74 -5.00 -2.75
C ALA A 79 4.22 -4.84 -2.39
N PHE A 80 4.55 -5.05 -1.11
CA PHE A 80 5.91 -5.04 -0.59
C PHE A 80 6.81 -6.02 -1.35
N ILE A 81 6.40 -7.28 -1.47
CA ILE A 81 7.18 -8.31 -2.18
C ILE A 81 7.45 -7.90 -3.64
N LEU A 82 6.44 -7.39 -4.35
CA LEU A 82 6.61 -6.98 -5.75
C LEU A 82 7.57 -5.79 -5.89
N ILE A 83 7.36 -4.73 -5.10
CA ILE A 83 8.18 -3.51 -5.16
C ILE A 83 9.64 -3.82 -4.80
N PHE A 84 9.87 -4.53 -3.69
CA PHE A 84 11.22 -4.86 -3.25
C PHE A 84 11.90 -5.86 -4.17
N SER A 85 11.19 -6.89 -4.65
CA SER A 85 11.79 -7.85 -5.58
C SER A 85 12.19 -7.20 -6.91
N TRP A 86 11.39 -6.27 -7.42
CA TRP A 86 11.73 -5.49 -8.62
C TRP A 86 12.96 -4.61 -8.37
N THR A 87 12.99 -3.92 -7.24
CA THR A 87 14.09 -3.01 -6.88
C THR A 87 15.40 -3.79 -6.68
N ALA A 88 15.36 -4.93 -5.98
CA ALA A 88 16.50 -5.80 -5.79
C ALA A 88 17.06 -6.32 -7.13
N ARG A 89 16.19 -6.81 -8.04
CA ARG A 89 16.62 -7.24 -9.38
C ARG A 89 17.29 -6.14 -10.18
N ARG A 90 16.79 -4.91 -10.09
CA ARG A 90 17.39 -3.74 -10.77
C ARG A 90 18.75 -3.39 -10.18
N ALA A 91 18.88 -3.39 -8.85
CA ALA A 91 20.12 -3.07 -8.17
C ALA A 91 21.23 -4.09 -8.47
N THR A 92 20.92 -5.39 -8.43
CA THR A 92 21.90 -6.44 -8.75
C THR A 92 22.33 -6.40 -10.21
N SER A 93 21.40 -6.17 -11.14
CA SER A 93 21.71 -6.02 -12.57
C SER A 93 22.65 -4.83 -12.83
N ALA A 94 22.45 -3.73 -12.11
CA ALA A 94 23.30 -2.54 -12.24
C ALA A 94 24.73 -2.75 -11.71
N VAL A 95 24.90 -3.56 -10.66
CA VAL A 95 26.23 -3.94 -10.14
C VAL A 95 26.95 -4.88 -11.11
N ALA A 96 26.26 -5.86 -11.68
CA ALA A 96 26.86 -6.83 -12.61
C ALA A 96 27.31 -6.20 -13.95
N ALA A 97 26.77 -5.03 -14.31
CA ALA A 97 27.12 -4.30 -15.53
C ALA A 97 28.31 -3.33 -15.37
N ARG A 98 28.87 -3.20 -14.16
CA ARG A 98 30.07 -2.40 -13.85
C ARG A 98 31.31 -3.29 -13.84
#